data_AF-A0A3R7N8C4-F1
#
_entry.id   AF-A0A3R7N8C4-F1
#
_cell.length_a   1.000
_cell.length_b   1.000
_cell.length_c   1.000
_cell.angle_alpha   90.00
_cell.angle_beta   90.00
_cell.angle_gamma   90.00
#
_symmetry.space_group_name_H-M   'P 1'
#
loop_
_entity.id
_entity.type
_entity.pdbx_description
1 polymer ?
#
loop_
_entity_poly.entity_id
_entity_poly.type
_entity_poly.pdbx_seq_one_letter_code
_entity_poly.pdbx_strand_id
1 'polypeptide(L)'
;MFIIINRFIVGLNYEGKVQLATPPRSRSSHEKSKIQHKTILNLVKQTGATLSTQEEALKAAKVVVVAVGRDHYDYLPISLLRNKVLIDVSNNTEKRRGPHYRSNAEYLQGLVPEAKVVKGFNVLSAYALENGGLQGSKEVFIAGDNGEAKASVAEVARVMGFHPVDWGSLQASRDIEDVPLKFMPSWKRPVAVVFGLFVFLWLLAFLSFQICFNLYLGGWEWGWKHLGMQNFNRVIAILALWTLSFCYIPGLLAAYIQLWRGTKYSRFPKWLDDWLKMRKQLGLIMLGLAGIHACISVAYITPKTTEWVYEEPTKIKALVEISKNTTETKTLKLYDSEFNWRGELFLTMGAISTCLLVVLGISSLPSVTATLSWREFTFIQSKLGWVALVAACAHDIFLAWNYMFLYWGCFNTLPIGPQYALYPAFIAIIMKIPLLLPPVDNYLQKIRKGYERNSKYESGKAEVA
;
A
#
# COMPACT_ATOMS: atom_id res chain seq x y z
N MET A 1 26.40 21.93 0.35
CA MET A 1 25.97 21.01 -0.72
C MET A 1 26.89 19.79 -0.68
N PHE A 2 26.37 18.63 -0.30
CA PHE A 2 27.13 17.38 -0.20
C PHE A 2 27.02 16.62 -1.50
N ILE A 3 28.14 16.33 -2.16
CA ILE A 3 28.15 15.41 -3.29
C ILE A 3 28.88 14.15 -2.82
N ILE A 4 28.12 13.08 -2.65
CA ILE A 4 28.65 11.74 -2.36
C ILE A 4 29.22 11.21 -3.68
N ILE A 5 30.51 11.45 -3.90
CA ILE A 5 31.23 10.79 -4.99
C ILE A 5 31.76 9.46 -4.43
N ASN A 6 31.42 8.36 -5.10
CA ASN A 6 31.99 7.04 -4.83
C ASN A 6 33.52 7.15 -4.72
N ARG A 7 34.07 6.72 -3.57
CA ARG A 7 35.51 6.67 -3.20
C ARG A 7 36.06 7.86 -2.38
N PHE A 8 35.22 8.69 -1.78
CA PHE A 8 35.70 9.82 -0.98
C PHE A 8 35.25 9.76 0.48
N ILE A 9 36.16 10.12 1.38
CA ILE A 9 35.81 10.53 2.74
C ILE A 9 35.57 12.03 2.68
N VAL A 10 34.41 12.48 3.15
CA VAL A 10 34.07 13.91 3.19
C VAL A 10 34.12 14.38 4.63
N GLY A 11 34.97 15.37 4.90
CA GLY A 11 35.09 15.99 6.22
C GLY A 11 34.20 17.23 6.33
N LEU A 12 33.53 17.38 7.48
CA LEU A 12 32.78 18.60 7.84
C LEU A 12 33.38 19.29 9.05
N ASN A 13 33.59 20.60 8.91
CA ASN A 13 33.96 21.50 10.00
C ASN A 13 32.75 22.33 10.45
N TYR A 14 32.79 22.85 11.69
CA TYR A 14 31.69 23.63 12.29
C TYR A 14 31.35 24.94 11.55
N GLU A 15 32.21 25.42 10.64
CA GLU A 15 31.93 26.57 9.76
C GLU A 15 31.14 26.20 8.49
N GLY A 16 30.72 24.94 8.32
CA GLY A 16 29.95 24.50 7.14
C GLY A 16 30.78 24.33 5.85
N LYS A 17 32.10 24.52 5.90
CA LYS A 17 33.01 24.27 4.77
C LYS A 17 33.19 22.76 4.56
N VAL A 18 32.87 22.30 3.35
CA VAL A 18 33.04 20.91 2.92
C VAL A 18 34.48 20.71 2.45
N GLN A 19 35.15 19.69 3.00
CA GLN A 19 36.48 19.27 2.54
C GLN A 19 36.39 17.96 1.78
N LEU A 20 36.87 17.97 0.53
CA LEU A 20 36.99 16.77 -0.30
C LEU A 20 38.43 16.26 -0.18
N ALA A 21 38.59 15.02 0.28
CA ALA A 21 39.86 14.31 0.21
C ALA A 21 40.18 13.93 -1.24
N THR A 22 41.45 13.75 -1.61
CA THR A 22 41.83 13.07 -2.88
C THR A 22 41.93 11.56 -2.65
N PRO A 23 41.63 10.68 -3.63
CA PRO A 23 41.81 9.24 -3.45
C PRO A 23 43.31 8.90 -3.43
N PRO A 24 43.72 7.79 -2.78
CA PRO A 24 45.11 7.34 -2.82
C PRO A 24 45.55 7.09 -4.28
N ARG A 25 46.74 7.57 -4.66
CA ARG A 25 47.31 7.38 -6.00
C ARG A 25 47.49 5.88 -6.29
N SER A 26 46.66 5.30 -7.17
CA SER A 26 46.94 3.97 -7.72
C SER A 26 47.90 4.06 -8.91
N ARG A 27 48.81 3.09 -9.04
CA ARG A 27 49.81 3.02 -10.12
C ARG A 27 49.22 2.69 -11.51
N SER A 28 47.90 2.51 -11.64
CA SER A 28 47.26 2.08 -12.90
C SER A 28 46.67 3.28 -13.68
N SER A 29 47.28 3.56 -14.83
CA SER A 29 46.93 4.51 -15.91
C SER A 29 46.79 6.01 -15.54
N HIS A 30 47.81 6.78 -15.92
CA HIS A 30 47.89 8.24 -15.82
C HIS A 30 46.68 9.00 -16.39
N GLU A 31 45.98 8.43 -17.36
CA GLU A 31 44.86 9.06 -18.06
C GLU A 31 43.56 9.04 -17.24
N LYS A 32 43.27 7.93 -16.53
CA LYS A 32 42.13 7.85 -15.60
C LYS A 32 42.30 8.81 -14.42
N SER A 33 43.54 8.96 -13.94
CA SER A 33 43.91 9.92 -12.88
C SER A 33 43.67 11.38 -13.31
N LYS A 34 44.02 11.75 -14.55
CA LYS A 34 43.80 13.11 -15.09
C LYS A 34 42.31 13.44 -15.25
N ILE A 35 41.51 12.51 -15.76
CA ILE A 35 40.05 12.69 -15.91
C ILE A 35 39.40 12.85 -14.53
N GLN A 36 39.75 11.99 -13.57
CA GLN A 36 39.24 12.05 -12.22
C GLN A 36 39.62 13.37 -11.51
N HIS A 37 40.85 13.85 -11.69
CA HIS A 37 41.29 15.13 -11.15
C HIS A 37 40.52 16.33 -11.73
N LYS A 38 40.26 16.35 -13.05
CA LYS A 38 39.47 17.40 -13.70
C LYS A 38 38.02 17.42 -13.21
N THR A 39 37.42 16.24 -13.00
CA THR A 39 36.06 16.12 -12.44
C THR A 39 35.98 16.66 -11.01
N ILE A 40 36.98 16.35 -10.16
CA ILE A 40 37.03 16.84 -8.77
C ILE A 40 37.15 18.38 -8.74
N LEU A 41 37.99 18.97 -9.59
CA LEU A 41 38.16 20.42 -9.66
C LEU A 41 36.87 21.14 -10.08
N ASN A 42 36.09 20.57 -11.01
CA ASN A 42 34.78 21.10 -11.38
C ASN A 42 33.81 21.04 -10.21
N LEU A 43 33.84 19.95 -9.44
CA LEU A 43 32.97 19.77 -8.28
C LEU A 43 33.27 20.76 -7.16
N VAL A 44 34.55 20.99 -6.89
CA VAL A 44 35.05 21.99 -5.96
C VAL A 44 34.55 23.38 -6.35
N LYS A 45 34.62 23.74 -7.64
CA LYS A 45 34.10 25.02 -8.15
C LYS A 45 32.58 25.16 -7.97
N GLN A 46 31.82 24.08 -8.18
CA GLN A 46 30.35 24.10 -8.04
C GLN A 46 29.89 24.16 -6.58
N THR A 47 30.65 23.56 -5.66
CA THR A 47 30.24 23.41 -4.24
C THR A 47 30.88 24.43 -3.30
N GLY A 48 31.96 25.10 -3.74
CA GLY A 48 32.79 25.93 -2.86
C GLY A 48 33.65 25.13 -1.88
N ALA A 49 33.76 23.81 -2.05
CA ALA A 49 34.56 22.93 -1.20
C ALA A 49 36.06 23.18 -1.36
N THR A 50 36.86 22.96 -0.33
CA THR A 50 38.33 23.00 -0.46
C THR A 50 38.89 21.60 -0.71
N LEU A 51 39.78 21.49 -1.70
CA LEU A 51 40.48 20.24 -1.99
C LEU A 51 41.70 20.13 -1.08
N SER A 52 41.82 19.02 -0.36
CA SER A 52 42.97 18.75 0.52
C SER A 52 43.37 17.27 0.46
N THR A 53 44.48 16.91 1.09
CA THR A 53 44.83 15.49 1.26
C THR A 53 43.84 14.82 2.22
N GLN A 54 43.69 13.50 2.13
CA GLN A 54 42.83 12.73 3.03
C GLN A 54 43.19 12.96 4.51
N GLU A 55 44.48 13.07 4.81
CA GLU A 55 44.96 13.28 6.17
C GLU A 55 44.62 14.67 6.70
N GLU A 56 44.83 15.73 5.92
CA GLU A 56 44.47 17.10 6.30
C GLU A 56 42.97 17.25 6.50
N ALA A 57 42.17 16.69 5.58
CA ALA A 57 40.71 16.73 5.66
C ALA A 57 40.18 16.07 6.94
N LEU A 58 40.73 14.90 7.28
CA LEU A 58 40.34 14.17 8.47
C LEU A 58 40.81 14.85 9.76
N LYS A 59 42.00 15.47 9.78
CA LYS A 59 42.48 16.21 10.96
C LYS A 59 41.58 17.39 11.28
N ALA A 60 41.10 18.13 10.27
CA ALA A 60 40.25 19.30 10.47
C ALA A 60 38.80 18.95 10.84
N ALA A 61 38.27 17.83 10.32
CA ALA A 61 36.87 17.44 10.48
C ALA A 61 36.55 16.87 11.86
N LYS A 62 35.39 17.26 12.43
CA LYS A 62 34.82 16.60 13.63
C LYS A 62 33.70 15.61 13.29
N VAL A 63 33.04 15.81 12.15
CA VAL A 63 32.05 14.91 11.57
C VAL A 63 32.57 14.45 10.21
N VAL A 64 32.57 13.15 9.97
CA VAL A 64 33.13 12.53 8.77
C VAL A 64 32.07 11.66 8.12
N VAL A 65 31.78 11.91 6.84
CA VAL A 65 30.90 11.04 6.04
C VAL A 65 31.72 9.96 5.37
N VAL A 66 31.42 8.70 5.70
CA VAL A 66 32.09 7.53 5.17
C VAL A 66 31.38 7.09 3.89
N ALA A 67 31.70 7.76 2.78
CA ALA A 67 31.11 7.55 1.46
C ALA A 67 31.91 6.52 0.61
N VAL A 68 32.24 5.39 1.23
CA VAL A 68 32.89 4.25 0.58
C VAL A 68 32.05 2.98 0.79
N GLY A 69 32.16 2.02 -0.12
CA GLY A 69 31.52 0.71 0.06
C GLY A 69 32.14 -0.06 1.23
N ARG A 70 31.36 -0.93 1.86
CA ARG A 70 31.80 -1.76 3.00
C ARG A 70 33.12 -2.50 2.74
N ASP A 71 33.34 -2.99 1.52
CA ASP A 71 34.54 -3.73 1.12
C ASP A 71 35.83 -2.89 1.23
N HIS A 72 35.71 -1.58 1.43
CA HIS A 72 36.84 -0.67 1.59
C HIS A 72 37.04 -0.19 3.03
N TYR A 73 36.24 -0.67 4.00
CA TYR A 73 36.31 -0.19 5.39
C TYR A 73 37.64 -0.54 6.06
N ASP A 74 38.23 -1.68 5.70
CA ASP A 74 39.50 -2.13 6.26
C ASP A 74 40.71 -1.27 5.81
N TYR A 75 40.55 -0.44 4.76
CA TYR A 75 41.56 0.50 4.29
C TYR A 75 41.38 1.92 4.85
N LEU A 76 40.40 2.14 5.74
CA LEU A 76 40.20 3.44 6.37
C LEU A 76 41.37 3.78 7.30
N PRO A 77 41.82 5.05 7.36
CA PRO A 77 42.88 5.47 8.26
C PRO A 77 42.35 5.56 9.71
N ILE A 78 42.21 4.41 10.38
CA ILE A 78 41.57 4.25 11.71
C ILE A 78 42.11 5.25 12.74
N SER A 79 43.43 5.47 12.76
CA SER A 79 44.09 6.39 13.69
C SER A 79 43.58 7.83 13.59
N LEU A 80 43.23 8.27 12.38
CA LEU A 80 42.71 9.62 12.12
C LEU A 80 41.20 9.74 12.37
N LEU A 81 40.49 8.63 12.56
CA LEU A 81 39.04 8.60 12.76
C LEU A 81 38.61 8.52 14.24
N ARG A 82 39.55 8.25 15.15
CA ARG A 82 39.28 8.15 16.59
C ARG A 82 38.65 9.43 17.15
N ASN A 83 37.70 9.28 18.08
CA ASN A 83 36.99 10.36 18.77
C ASN A 83 36.17 11.30 17.85
N LYS A 84 35.91 10.90 16.60
CA LYS A 84 35.07 11.66 15.65
C LYS A 84 33.67 11.07 15.54
N VAL A 85 32.74 11.84 14.98
CA VAL A 85 31.44 11.33 14.53
C VAL A 85 31.58 10.78 13.12
N LEU A 86 31.24 9.52 12.91
CA LEU A 86 31.30 8.87 11.59
C LEU A 86 29.88 8.62 11.10
N ILE A 87 29.53 9.20 9.95
CA ILE A 87 28.24 8.98 9.30
C ILE A 87 28.41 7.84 8.29
N ASP A 88 27.84 6.68 8.60
CA ASP A 88 27.76 5.54 7.68
C ASP A 88 26.57 5.73 6.72
N VAL A 89 26.89 5.93 5.43
CA VAL A 89 25.91 6.14 4.35
C VAL A 89 25.80 4.93 3.42
N SER A 90 26.43 3.82 3.78
CA SER A 90 26.55 2.64 2.91
C SER A 90 25.22 1.91 2.72
N ASN A 91 25.08 1.24 1.59
CA ASN A 91 23.98 0.32 1.31
C ASN A 91 24.52 -1.06 0.98
N ASN A 92 23.79 -2.11 1.37
CA ASN A 92 24.07 -3.46 0.92
C ASN A 92 23.47 -3.66 -0.48
N THR A 93 24.12 -4.47 -1.31
CA THR A 93 23.58 -4.90 -2.62
C THR A 93 22.51 -5.98 -2.48
N GLU A 94 22.55 -6.72 -1.38
CA GLU A 94 21.64 -7.81 -1.07
C GLU A 94 21.30 -7.84 0.43
N LYS A 95 20.21 -8.53 0.77
CA LYS A 95 19.81 -8.70 2.16
C LYS A 95 20.75 -9.68 2.85
N ARG A 96 21.51 -9.17 3.81
CA ARG A 96 22.40 -9.98 4.65
C ARG A 96 21.63 -10.45 5.89
N ARG A 97 21.74 -11.74 6.23
CA ARG A 97 21.05 -12.36 7.38
C ARG A 97 21.93 -13.42 8.04
N GLY A 98 21.72 -13.67 9.32
CA GLY A 98 22.39 -14.74 10.07
C GLY A 98 22.55 -14.41 11.56
N PRO A 99 22.83 -15.41 12.42
CA PRO A 99 22.98 -15.22 13.87
C PRO A 99 24.12 -14.27 14.25
N HIS A 100 25.14 -14.12 13.40
CA HIS A 100 26.27 -13.20 13.58
C HIS A 100 26.23 -12.00 12.63
N TYR A 101 25.09 -11.73 12.00
CA TYR A 101 24.97 -10.59 11.10
C TYR A 101 25.14 -9.27 11.85
N ARG A 102 26.08 -8.46 11.35
CA ARG A 102 26.29 -7.05 11.72
C ARG A 102 26.02 -6.18 10.50
N SER A 103 25.30 -5.09 10.71
CA SER A 103 25.15 -4.03 9.71
C SER A 103 26.50 -3.42 9.36
N ASN A 104 26.57 -2.64 8.29
CA ASN A 104 27.82 -1.95 7.93
C ASN A 104 28.20 -0.92 8.99
N ALA A 105 27.21 -0.24 9.58
CA ALA A 105 27.45 0.71 10.66
C ALA A 105 27.95 0.02 11.95
N GLU A 106 27.41 -1.14 12.32
CA GLU A 106 27.92 -1.93 13.45
C GLU A 106 29.34 -2.47 13.18
N TYR A 107 29.62 -2.86 11.94
CA TYR A 107 30.96 -3.27 11.52
C TYR A 107 31.96 -2.11 11.62
N LEU A 108 31.59 -0.91 11.14
CA LEU A 108 32.39 0.30 11.25
C LEU A 108 32.66 0.69 12.70
N GLN A 109 31.66 0.59 13.58
CA GLN A 109 31.82 0.84 15.01
C GLN A 109 32.79 -0.15 15.66
N GLY A 110 32.83 -1.40 15.19
CA GLY A 110 33.80 -2.39 15.61
C GLY A 110 35.23 -2.11 15.12
N LEU A 111 35.39 -1.51 13.94
CA LEU A 111 36.70 -1.12 13.39
C LEU A 111 37.29 0.11 14.07
N VAL A 112 36.45 1.05 14.53
CA VAL A 112 36.88 2.28 15.22
C VAL A 112 36.10 2.44 16.54
N PRO A 113 36.43 1.67 17.59
CA PRO A 113 35.67 1.67 18.85
C PRO A 113 35.59 3.05 19.53
N GLU A 114 36.60 3.89 19.37
CA GLU A 114 36.65 5.24 19.95
C GLU A 114 35.87 6.29 19.15
N ALA A 115 35.35 5.93 17.98
CA ALA A 115 34.49 6.81 17.19
C ALA A 115 33.01 6.66 17.57
N LYS A 116 32.22 7.70 17.27
CA LYS A 116 30.77 7.71 17.46
C LYS A 116 30.10 7.47 16.10
N VAL A 117 29.74 6.23 15.79
CA VAL A 117 29.12 5.89 14.49
C VAL A 117 27.63 6.19 14.51
N VAL A 118 27.14 6.80 13.43
CA VAL A 118 25.74 7.10 13.17
C VAL A 118 25.40 6.63 11.76
N LYS A 119 24.35 5.81 11.63
CA LYS A 119 23.75 5.47 10.33
C LYS A 119 22.88 6.63 9.86
N GLY A 120 23.01 7.04 8.60
CA GLY A 120 22.16 8.07 8.01
C GLY A 120 22.31 8.17 6.50
N PHE A 121 21.43 8.93 5.85
CA PHE A 121 21.44 9.30 4.41
C PHE A 121 21.39 8.15 3.38
N ASN A 122 21.49 6.88 3.80
CA ASN A 122 21.53 5.73 2.90
C ASN A 122 20.23 5.51 2.10
N VAL A 123 19.10 6.05 2.56
CA VAL A 123 17.82 5.98 1.85
C VAL A 123 17.63 7.04 0.77
N LEU A 124 18.56 8.00 0.67
CA LEU A 124 18.55 9.02 -0.37
C LEU A 124 19.44 8.60 -1.53
N SER A 125 18.97 8.82 -2.76
CA SER A 125 19.82 8.66 -3.94
C SER A 125 20.76 9.86 -4.08
N ALA A 126 21.90 9.68 -4.75
CA ALA A 126 22.80 10.78 -5.08
C ALA A 126 22.08 11.89 -5.86
N TYR A 127 21.20 11.52 -6.79
CA TYR A 127 20.36 12.45 -7.54
C TYR A 127 19.41 13.29 -6.65
N ALA A 128 18.84 12.68 -5.61
CA ALA A 128 17.98 13.40 -4.66
C ALA A 128 18.79 14.41 -3.81
N LEU A 129 20.03 14.08 -3.44
CA LEU A 129 20.93 14.98 -2.73
C LEU A 129 21.37 16.16 -3.60
N GLU A 130 21.59 15.94 -4.90
CA GLU A 130 21.97 17.00 -5.85
C GLU A 130 20.83 17.99 -6.12
N ASN A 131 19.58 17.50 -6.19
CA ASN A 131 18.40 18.31 -6.56
C ASN A 131 17.54 18.75 -5.36
N GLY A 132 18.03 18.62 -4.13
CA GLY A 132 17.32 19.08 -2.92
C GLY A 132 16.05 18.28 -2.57
N GLY A 133 15.97 17.02 -2.98
CA GLY A 133 14.86 16.13 -2.64
C GLY A 133 13.50 16.56 -3.23
N LEU A 134 13.49 17.17 -4.42
CA LEU A 134 12.26 17.55 -5.15
C LEU A 134 11.36 16.35 -5.51
N GLN A 135 11.94 15.15 -5.63
CA GLN A 135 11.24 13.91 -5.94
C GLN A 135 11.65 12.82 -4.93
N GLY A 136 10.67 12.19 -4.27
CA GLY A 136 10.89 11.12 -3.29
C GLY A 136 10.73 11.55 -1.83
N SER A 137 11.05 10.65 -0.90
CA SER A 137 10.97 10.95 0.54
C SER A 137 12.07 11.93 0.94
N LYS A 138 11.71 12.94 1.74
CA LYS A 138 12.66 13.83 2.42
C LYS A 138 13.13 13.28 3.76
N GLU A 139 12.67 12.09 4.15
CA GLU A 139 13.04 11.49 5.43
C GLU A 139 14.46 10.93 5.38
N VAL A 140 15.25 11.23 6.42
CA VAL A 140 16.56 10.63 6.67
C VAL A 140 16.47 9.85 7.97
N PHE A 141 16.48 8.53 7.88
CA PHE A 141 16.50 7.67 9.07
C PHE A 141 17.87 7.72 9.74
N ILE A 142 17.90 7.99 11.04
CA ILE A 142 19.12 8.16 11.83
C ILE A 142 19.13 7.14 12.97
N ALA A 143 20.25 6.44 13.15
CA ALA A 143 20.43 5.47 14.22
C ALA A 143 21.87 5.48 14.73
N GLY A 144 22.05 5.38 16.05
CA GLY A 144 23.37 5.47 16.69
C GLY A 144 23.26 5.50 18.22
N ASP A 145 24.31 5.05 18.90
CA ASP A 145 24.28 4.88 20.36
C ASP A 145 24.64 6.16 21.14
N ASN A 146 25.26 7.13 20.49
CA ASN A 146 25.59 8.42 21.10
C ASN A 146 24.57 9.51 20.71
N GLY A 147 23.87 10.06 21.71
CA GLY A 147 22.83 11.07 21.51
C GLY A 147 23.31 12.37 20.86
N GLU A 148 24.47 12.89 21.28
CA GLU A 148 25.05 14.13 20.72
C GLU A 148 25.47 13.96 19.25
N ALA A 149 26.06 12.80 18.92
CA ALA A 149 26.41 12.46 17.55
C ALA A 149 25.16 12.39 16.68
N LYS A 150 24.10 11.69 17.12
CA LYS A 150 22.82 11.66 16.40
C LYS A 150 22.23 13.05 16.20
N ALA A 151 22.24 13.90 17.23
CA ALA A 151 21.74 15.27 17.15
C ALA A 151 22.52 16.10 16.12
N SER A 152 23.84 15.95 16.09
CA SER A 152 24.71 16.61 15.10
C SER A 152 24.39 16.17 13.68
N VAL A 153 24.20 14.87 13.45
CA VAL A 153 23.83 14.31 12.14
C VAL A 153 22.41 14.74 11.72
N ALA A 154 21.47 14.79 12.67
CA ALA A 154 20.12 15.27 12.43
C ALA A 154 20.12 16.74 12.00
N GLU A 155 20.98 17.57 12.59
CA GLU A 155 21.10 18.97 12.21
C GLU A 155 21.68 19.13 10.80
N VAL A 156 22.69 18.32 10.44
CA VAL A 156 23.19 18.26 9.06
C VAL A 156 22.05 17.95 8.08
N ALA A 157 21.18 16.99 8.40
CA ALA A 157 20.02 16.65 7.56
C ALA A 157 19.04 17.83 7.43
N ARG A 158 18.73 18.55 8.53
CA ARG A 158 17.82 19.70 8.51
C ARG A 158 18.36 20.86 7.67
N VAL A 159 19.64 21.20 7.85
CA VAL A 159 20.31 22.26 7.05
C VAL A 159 20.30 21.93 5.57
N MET A 160 20.33 20.63 5.22
CA MET A 160 20.20 20.17 3.84
C MET A 160 18.75 20.14 3.32
N GLY A 161 17.76 20.53 4.12
CA GLY A 161 16.35 20.55 3.73
C GLY A 161 15.64 19.20 3.85
N PHE A 162 16.24 18.24 4.57
CA PHE A 162 15.67 16.93 4.85
C PHE A 162 15.07 16.85 6.27
N HIS A 163 14.22 15.84 6.49
CA HIS A 163 13.55 15.58 7.76
C HIS A 163 14.21 14.38 8.46
N PRO A 164 15.06 14.60 9.48
CA PRO A 164 15.64 13.49 10.23
C PRO A 164 14.57 12.76 11.05
N VAL A 165 14.61 11.43 11.02
CA VAL A 165 13.74 10.56 11.81
C VAL A 165 14.63 9.62 12.64
N ASP A 166 14.59 9.76 13.97
CA ASP A 166 15.41 8.95 14.88
C ASP A 166 14.80 7.55 15.05
N TRP A 167 15.58 6.52 14.73
CA TRP A 167 15.22 5.10 14.84
C TRP A 167 15.87 4.43 16.07
N GLY A 168 16.52 5.20 16.93
CA GLY A 168 17.06 4.72 18.20
C GLY A 168 18.54 4.36 18.13
N SER A 169 18.88 3.17 18.64
CA SER A 169 20.25 2.69 18.80
C SER A 169 20.87 2.27 17.48
N LEU A 170 22.20 2.06 17.46
CA LEU A 170 22.93 1.64 16.27
C LEU A 170 22.41 0.30 15.72
N GLN A 171 21.80 -0.55 16.55
CA GLN A 171 21.18 -1.81 16.12
C GLN A 171 20.10 -1.62 15.04
N ALA A 172 19.37 -0.50 15.07
CA ALA A 172 18.34 -0.19 14.07
C ALA A 172 18.92 0.02 12.66
N SER A 173 20.24 0.23 12.53
CA SER A 173 20.93 0.29 11.23
C SER A 173 20.73 -0.96 10.37
N ARG A 174 20.52 -2.13 10.98
CA ARG A 174 20.20 -3.39 10.26
C ARG A 174 18.91 -3.26 9.45
N ASP A 175 17.89 -2.62 10.01
CA ASP A 175 16.61 -2.41 9.33
C ASP A 175 16.67 -1.25 8.33
N ILE A 176 17.42 -0.19 8.65
CA ILE A 176 17.63 0.98 7.81
C ILE A 176 18.39 0.62 6.52
N GLU A 177 19.42 -0.23 6.60
CA GLU A 177 20.17 -0.73 5.43
C GLU A 177 19.29 -1.54 4.48
N ASP A 178 18.25 -2.16 5.03
CA ASP A 178 17.30 -2.98 4.31
C ASP A 178 16.21 -2.16 3.60
N VAL A 179 16.03 -0.88 3.96
CA VAL A 179 14.97 -0.02 3.41
C VAL A 179 15.08 0.14 1.90
N PRO A 180 16.24 0.50 1.31
CA PRO A 180 16.36 0.66 -0.14
C PRO A 180 16.15 -0.66 -0.92
N LEU A 181 16.38 -1.80 -0.26
CA LEU A 181 16.23 -3.14 -0.84
C LEU A 181 14.78 -3.65 -0.81
N LYS A 182 13.86 -2.99 -0.10
CA LYS A 182 12.47 -3.42 0.05
C LYS A 182 11.59 -2.76 -1.03
N PHE A 183 11.20 -3.52 -2.05
CA PHE A 183 10.17 -3.07 -2.99
C PHE A 183 8.76 -3.41 -2.46
N MET A 184 7.99 -2.36 -2.11
CA MET A 184 6.59 -2.42 -1.67
C MET A 184 6.24 -3.61 -0.75
N PRO A 185 6.93 -3.79 0.40
CA PRO A 185 6.84 -5.01 1.20
C PRO A 185 5.43 -5.30 1.74
N SER A 186 4.68 -4.26 2.06
CA SER A 186 3.29 -4.37 2.55
C SER A 186 2.28 -4.68 1.44
N TRP A 187 2.62 -4.48 0.17
CA TRP A 187 1.74 -4.69 -0.99
C TRP A 187 1.90 -6.05 -1.65
N LYS A 188 3.06 -6.71 -1.51
CA LYS A 188 3.36 -7.98 -2.17
C LYS A 188 2.27 -9.04 -1.96
N ARG A 189 1.85 -9.25 -0.70
CA ARG A 189 0.83 -10.25 -0.35
C ARG A 189 -0.59 -9.81 -0.77
N PRO A 190 -1.07 -8.59 -0.45
CA PRO A 190 -2.37 -8.11 -0.92
C PRO A 190 -2.54 -8.20 -2.43
N VAL A 191 -1.54 -7.77 -3.20
CA VAL A 191 -1.58 -7.80 -4.67
C VAL A 191 -1.67 -9.24 -5.17
N ALA A 192 -0.86 -10.15 -4.63
CA ALA A 192 -0.91 -11.56 -5.02
C ALA A 192 -2.27 -12.21 -4.70
N VAL A 193 -2.87 -11.91 -3.54
CA VAL A 193 -4.19 -12.41 -3.14
C VAL A 193 -5.27 -11.88 -4.09
N VAL A 194 -5.33 -10.56 -4.30
CA VAL A 194 -6.35 -9.96 -5.17
C VAL A 194 -6.18 -10.40 -6.63
N PHE A 195 -4.95 -10.57 -7.11
CA PHE A 195 -4.68 -11.11 -8.44
C PHE A 195 -5.14 -12.57 -8.57
N GLY A 196 -4.89 -13.41 -7.57
CA GLY A 196 -5.41 -14.78 -7.54
C GLY A 196 -6.94 -14.82 -7.59
N LEU A 197 -7.61 -13.95 -6.82
CA LEU A 197 -9.07 -13.80 -6.86
C LEU A 197 -9.56 -13.29 -8.22
N PHE A 198 -8.85 -12.34 -8.84
CA PHE A 198 -9.16 -11.85 -10.19
C PHE A 198 -9.11 -12.98 -11.21
N VAL A 199 -8.03 -13.77 -11.23
CA VAL A 199 -7.89 -14.91 -12.15
C VAL A 199 -9.01 -15.93 -11.94
N PHE A 200 -9.32 -16.26 -10.69
CA PHE A 200 -10.43 -17.16 -10.37
C PHE A 200 -11.77 -16.63 -10.88
N LEU A 201 -12.13 -15.39 -10.57
CA LEU A 201 -13.39 -14.78 -11.00
C LEU A 201 -13.44 -14.60 -12.53
N TRP A 202 -12.31 -14.31 -13.16
CA TRP A 202 -12.21 -14.22 -14.60
C TRP A 202 -12.48 -15.57 -15.28
N LEU A 203 -11.87 -16.65 -14.78
CA LEU A 203 -12.11 -18.00 -15.29
C LEU A 203 -13.56 -18.43 -15.08
N LEU A 204 -14.15 -18.14 -13.91
CA LEU A 204 -15.55 -18.42 -13.62
C LEU A 204 -16.50 -17.65 -14.56
N ALA A 205 -16.23 -16.36 -14.79
CA ALA A 205 -17.00 -15.53 -15.70
C ALA A 205 -16.83 -15.97 -17.16
N PHE A 206 -15.61 -16.34 -17.56
CA PHE A 206 -15.32 -16.85 -18.90
C PHE A 206 -16.08 -18.16 -19.16
N LEU A 207 -16.03 -19.11 -18.22
CA LEU A 207 -16.79 -20.36 -18.29
C LEU A 207 -18.30 -20.09 -18.39
N SER A 208 -18.83 -19.21 -17.54
CA SER A 208 -20.27 -18.95 -17.47
C SER A 208 -20.80 -18.21 -18.70
N PHE A 209 -20.11 -17.16 -19.15
CA PHE A 209 -20.62 -16.27 -20.20
C PHE A 209 -20.10 -16.60 -21.61
N GLN A 210 -18.87 -17.12 -21.75
CA GLN A 210 -18.28 -17.38 -23.06
C GLN A 210 -18.41 -18.85 -23.50
N ILE A 211 -18.37 -19.79 -22.56
CA ILE A 211 -18.47 -21.22 -22.89
C ILE A 211 -19.93 -21.67 -22.76
N CYS A 212 -20.46 -21.64 -21.54
CA CYS A 212 -21.78 -22.20 -21.24
C CYS A 212 -22.92 -21.56 -22.02
N PHE A 213 -22.95 -20.23 -22.11
CA PHE A 213 -24.02 -19.50 -22.80
C PHE A 213 -24.05 -19.83 -24.30
N ASN A 214 -22.87 -19.92 -24.95
CA ASN A 214 -22.76 -20.30 -26.36
C ASN A 214 -23.12 -21.78 -26.59
N LEU A 215 -22.74 -22.68 -25.67
CA LEU A 215 -23.14 -24.09 -25.73
C LEU A 215 -24.66 -24.26 -25.59
N TYR A 216 -25.31 -23.51 -24.70
CA TYR A 216 -26.75 -23.56 -24.49
C TYR A 216 -27.55 -23.04 -25.69
N LEU A 217 -27.09 -21.96 -26.33
CA LEU A 217 -27.78 -21.34 -27.47
C LEU A 217 -27.52 -22.04 -28.82
N GLY A 218 -26.71 -23.11 -28.84
CA GLY A 218 -26.47 -23.89 -30.07
C GLY A 218 -25.64 -23.16 -31.14
N GLY A 219 -24.87 -22.13 -30.76
CA GLY A 219 -24.07 -21.33 -31.67
C GLY A 219 -23.14 -20.35 -30.95
N TRP A 220 -22.05 -19.95 -31.61
CA TRP A 220 -21.06 -19.01 -31.06
C TRP A 220 -21.41 -17.54 -31.34
N GLU A 221 -22.68 -17.18 -31.19
CA GLU A 221 -23.16 -15.81 -31.49
C GLU A 221 -22.81 -14.80 -30.38
N TRP A 222 -22.59 -15.25 -29.15
CA TRP A 222 -22.10 -14.40 -28.06
C TRP A 222 -20.61 -14.14 -28.25
N GLY A 223 -20.33 -13.18 -29.14
CA GLY A 223 -19.00 -12.93 -29.67
C GLY A 223 -18.02 -12.29 -28.69
N TRP A 224 -16.75 -12.38 -29.06
CA TRP A 224 -15.58 -11.77 -28.43
C TRP A 224 -15.73 -10.27 -28.08
N LYS A 225 -16.70 -9.58 -28.69
CA LYS A 225 -17.04 -8.16 -28.45
C LYS A 225 -17.40 -7.83 -27.00
N HIS A 226 -17.90 -8.79 -26.21
CA HIS A 226 -18.30 -8.57 -24.82
C HIS A 226 -17.17 -8.82 -23.80
N LEU A 227 -16.04 -9.38 -24.24
CA LEU A 227 -14.94 -9.78 -23.36
C LEU A 227 -14.25 -8.58 -22.71
N GLY A 228 -13.93 -7.55 -23.51
CA GLY A 228 -13.10 -6.44 -23.08
C GLY A 228 -13.80 -5.48 -22.12
N MET A 229 -15.00 -5.01 -22.46
CA MET A 229 -15.68 -4.00 -21.65
C MET A 229 -16.65 -4.63 -20.64
N GLN A 230 -17.59 -5.46 -21.10
CA GLN A 230 -18.68 -5.94 -20.24
C GLN A 230 -18.22 -6.99 -19.22
N ASN A 231 -17.54 -8.03 -19.69
CA ASN A 231 -17.06 -9.11 -18.80
C ASN A 231 -16.02 -8.59 -17.82
N PHE A 232 -15.06 -7.78 -18.29
CA PHE A 232 -14.10 -7.13 -17.42
C PHE A 232 -14.78 -6.25 -16.37
N ASN A 233 -15.71 -5.38 -16.77
CA ASN A 233 -16.42 -4.50 -15.83
C ASN A 233 -17.18 -5.29 -14.76
N ARG A 234 -17.81 -6.42 -15.13
CA ARG A 234 -18.47 -7.33 -14.18
C ARG A 234 -17.48 -7.95 -13.21
N VAL A 235 -16.36 -8.50 -13.71
CA VAL A 235 -15.35 -9.17 -12.87
C VAL A 235 -14.73 -8.19 -11.88
N ILE A 236 -14.37 -6.98 -12.30
CA ILE A 236 -13.77 -5.98 -11.39
C ILE A 236 -14.78 -5.48 -10.34
N ALA A 237 -16.07 -5.36 -10.68
CA ALA A 237 -17.11 -4.97 -9.73
C ALA A 237 -17.25 -6.01 -8.61
N ILE A 238 -17.32 -7.29 -9.00
CA ILE A 238 -17.40 -8.41 -8.07
C ILE A 238 -16.14 -8.48 -7.20
N LEU A 239 -14.96 -8.35 -7.82
CA LEU A 239 -13.69 -8.37 -7.11
C LEU A 239 -13.58 -7.20 -6.12
N ALA A 240 -14.09 -6.02 -6.46
CA ALA A 240 -14.14 -4.87 -5.55
C ALA A 240 -15.01 -5.19 -4.32
N LEU A 241 -16.22 -5.72 -4.51
CA LEU A 241 -17.11 -6.08 -3.40
C LEU A 241 -16.55 -7.20 -2.52
N TRP A 242 -15.92 -8.21 -3.12
CA TRP A 242 -15.21 -9.27 -2.41
C TRP A 242 -14.06 -8.71 -1.58
N THR A 243 -13.23 -7.86 -2.19
CA THR A 243 -12.07 -7.26 -1.52
C THR A 243 -12.51 -6.33 -0.38
N LEU A 244 -13.60 -5.57 -0.54
CA LEU A 244 -14.21 -4.78 0.53
C LEU A 244 -14.64 -5.67 1.69
N SER A 245 -15.32 -6.77 1.41
CA SER A 245 -15.76 -7.75 2.42
C SER A 245 -14.56 -8.35 3.17
N PHE A 246 -13.49 -8.70 2.45
CA PHE A 246 -12.25 -9.22 3.04
C PHE A 246 -11.46 -8.19 3.86
N CYS A 247 -11.79 -6.90 3.79
CA CYS A 247 -11.26 -5.91 4.73
C CYS A 247 -11.91 -6.03 6.12
N TYR A 248 -13.18 -6.45 6.19
CA TYR A 248 -13.95 -6.51 7.45
C TYR A 248 -13.96 -7.88 8.11
N ILE A 249 -14.00 -8.97 7.33
CA ILE A 249 -14.01 -10.35 7.84
C ILE A 249 -12.91 -10.66 8.88
N PRO A 250 -11.61 -10.32 8.69
CA PRO A 250 -10.59 -10.65 9.70
C PRO A 250 -10.84 -9.94 11.04
N GLY A 251 -11.46 -8.76 11.03
CA GLY A 251 -11.85 -8.07 12.27
C GLY A 251 -12.96 -8.80 13.02
N LEU A 252 -13.88 -9.44 12.30
CA LEU A 252 -14.94 -10.28 12.89
C LEU A 252 -14.35 -11.56 13.48
N LEU A 253 -13.50 -12.26 12.72
CA LEU A 253 -12.80 -13.45 13.19
C LEU A 253 -11.99 -13.17 14.46
N ALA A 254 -11.28 -12.03 14.50
CA ALA A 254 -10.55 -11.59 15.69
C ALA A 254 -11.49 -11.37 16.89
N ALA A 255 -12.66 -10.78 16.69
CA ALA A 255 -13.65 -10.58 17.75
C ALA A 255 -14.19 -11.92 18.29
N TYR A 256 -14.51 -12.87 17.41
CA TYR A 256 -14.95 -14.21 17.83
C TYR A 256 -13.85 -14.98 18.58
N ILE A 257 -12.59 -14.88 18.13
CA ILE A 257 -11.45 -15.47 18.84
C ILE A 257 -11.28 -14.84 20.23
N GLN A 258 -11.44 -13.52 20.36
CA GLN A 258 -11.40 -12.84 21.66
C GLN A 258 -12.52 -13.31 22.58
N LEU A 259 -13.75 -13.44 22.08
CA LEU A 259 -14.89 -13.96 22.84
C LEU A 259 -14.68 -15.41 23.31
N TRP A 260 -14.14 -16.25 22.41
CA TRP A 260 -13.86 -17.65 22.70
C TRP A 260 -12.77 -17.80 23.77
N ARG A 261 -11.65 -17.08 23.62
CA ARG A 261 -10.53 -17.10 24.58
C ARG A 261 -10.85 -16.37 25.88
N GLY A 262 -11.76 -15.40 25.87
CA GLY A 262 -12.10 -14.58 27.02
C GLY A 262 -10.99 -13.63 27.48
N THR A 263 -10.01 -13.31 26.63
CA THR A 263 -8.88 -12.42 26.95
C THR A 263 -8.37 -11.71 25.69
N LYS A 264 -7.79 -10.52 25.84
CA LYS A 264 -7.14 -9.77 24.75
C LYS A 264 -5.63 -9.99 24.67
N TYR A 265 -5.02 -10.61 25.69
CA TYR A 265 -3.57 -10.74 25.82
C TYR A 265 -2.97 -11.90 25.02
N SER A 266 -3.82 -12.76 24.46
CA SER A 266 -3.40 -13.88 23.62
C SER A 266 -3.14 -13.43 22.17
N ARG A 267 -1.97 -13.82 21.61
CA ARG A 267 -1.62 -13.51 20.22
C ARG A 267 -2.54 -14.22 19.23
N PHE A 268 -2.94 -13.53 18.17
CA PHE A 268 -3.69 -14.16 17.07
C PHE A 268 -2.84 -15.18 16.31
N PRO A 269 -3.46 -16.19 15.69
CA PRO A 269 -2.78 -17.05 14.73
C PRO A 269 -2.10 -16.22 13.64
N LYS A 270 -0.92 -16.66 13.19
CA LYS A 270 -0.07 -15.90 12.25
C LYS A 270 -0.81 -15.51 10.96
N TRP A 271 -1.63 -16.40 10.41
CA TRP A 271 -2.41 -16.13 9.19
C TRP A 271 -3.42 -14.98 9.38
N LEU A 272 -4.04 -14.87 10.56
CA LEU A 272 -5.02 -13.83 10.86
C LEU A 272 -4.33 -12.50 11.14
N ASP A 273 -3.22 -12.53 11.89
CA ASP A 273 -2.40 -11.34 12.12
C ASP A 273 -1.86 -10.75 10.81
N ASP A 274 -1.35 -11.61 9.92
CA ASP A 274 -0.92 -11.22 8.58
C ASP A 274 -2.08 -10.61 7.77
N TRP A 275 -3.28 -11.18 7.84
CA TRP A 275 -4.47 -10.64 7.15
C TRP A 275 -4.93 -9.30 7.74
N LEU A 276 -4.96 -9.15 9.07
CA LEU A 276 -5.32 -7.90 9.74
C LEU A 276 -4.39 -6.73 9.33
N LYS A 277 -3.11 -7.02 9.09
CA LYS A 277 -2.11 -6.05 8.61
C LYS A 277 -2.27 -5.64 7.15
N MET A 278 -2.89 -6.49 6.33
CA MET A 278 -3.12 -6.24 4.90
C MET A 278 -4.36 -5.35 4.61
N ARG A 279 -5.21 -5.08 5.61
CA ARG A 279 -6.51 -4.41 5.40
C ARG A 279 -6.41 -3.07 4.68
N LYS A 280 -5.39 -2.26 4.99
CA LYS A 280 -5.19 -0.97 4.32
C LYS A 280 -4.94 -1.16 2.81
N GLN A 281 -4.06 -2.08 2.45
CA GLN A 281 -3.72 -2.34 1.05
C GLN A 281 -4.89 -2.96 0.30
N LEU A 282 -5.61 -3.91 0.91
CA LEU A 282 -6.83 -4.47 0.32
C LEU A 282 -7.87 -3.38 0.06
N GLY A 283 -8.10 -2.49 1.03
CA GLY A 283 -9.03 -1.36 0.86
C GLY A 283 -8.62 -0.41 -0.26
N LEU A 284 -7.34 -0.10 -0.41
CA LEU A 284 -6.86 0.76 -1.49
C LEU A 284 -6.97 0.10 -2.88
N ILE A 285 -6.68 -1.20 -3.00
CA ILE A 285 -6.86 -1.94 -4.26
C ILE A 285 -8.36 -1.98 -4.62
N MET A 286 -9.21 -2.27 -3.64
CA MET A 286 -10.66 -2.26 -3.81
C MET A 286 -11.18 -0.91 -4.28
N LEU A 287 -10.71 0.19 -3.71
CA LEU A 287 -11.07 1.54 -4.16
C LEU A 287 -10.67 1.77 -5.62
N GLY A 288 -9.49 1.33 -6.04
CA GLY A 288 -9.06 1.40 -7.43
C GLY A 288 -9.97 0.60 -8.37
N LEU A 289 -10.31 -0.64 -7.99
CA LEU A 289 -11.22 -1.49 -8.77
C LEU A 289 -12.63 -0.91 -8.86
N ALA A 290 -13.18 -0.40 -7.75
CA ALA A 290 -14.47 0.27 -7.70
C ALA A 290 -14.48 1.55 -8.55
N GLY A 291 -13.39 2.33 -8.53
CA GLY A 291 -13.23 3.52 -9.36
C GLY A 291 -13.23 3.19 -10.86
N ILE A 292 -12.46 2.17 -11.28
CA ILE A 292 -12.47 1.70 -12.68
C ILE A 292 -13.87 1.22 -13.07
N HIS A 293 -14.53 0.45 -12.21
CA HIS A 293 -15.90 0.00 -12.41
C HIS A 293 -16.88 1.17 -12.60
N ALA A 294 -16.81 2.19 -11.74
CA ALA A 294 -17.67 3.37 -11.83
C ALA A 294 -17.45 4.11 -13.16
N CYS A 295 -16.19 4.37 -13.54
CA CYS A 295 -15.86 5.06 -14.80
C CYS A 295 -16.38 4.30 -16.03
N ILE A 296 -16.15 2.99 -16.09
CA ILE A 296 -16.62 2.17 -17.20
C ILE A 296 -18.16 2.12 -17.24
N SER A 297 -18.81 1.99 -16.08
CA SER A 297 -20.26 1.87 -16.00
C SER A 297 -20.97 3.15 -16.44
N VAL A 298 -20.47 4.32 -16.05
CA VAL A 298 -20.99 5.62 -16.50
C VAL A 298 -20.80 5.81 -18.00
N ALA A 299 -19.67 5.37 -18.56
CA ALA A 299 -19.44 5.43 -20.01
C ALA A 299 -20.32 4.46 -20.81
N TYR A 300 -20.83 3.41 -20.17
CA TYR A 300 -21.58 2.33 -20.81
C TYR A 300 -23.10 2.45 -20.66
N ILE A 301 -23.61 3.22 -19.69
CA ILE A 301 -25.04 3.27 -19.36
C ILE A 301 -25.83 4.12 -20.35
N THR A 302 -26.68 3.47 -21.15
CA THR A 302 -27.57 4.11 -22.12
C THR A 302 -28.86 3.30 -22.24
N PRO A 303 -29.98 3.87 -22.71
CA PRO A 303 -31.21 3.10 -22.90
C PRO A 303 -31.04 1.89 -23.83
N LYS A 304 -30.09 1.96 -24.77
CA LYS A 304 -29.77 0.87 -25.71
C LYS A 304 -28.94 -0.26 -25.10
N THR A 305 -28.02 0.06 -24.19
CA THR A 305 -27.09 -0.91 -23.60
C THR A 305 -27.62 -1.51 -22.29
N THR A 306 -28.45 -0.76 -21.56
CA THR A 306 -28.98 -1.09 -20.24
C THR A 306 -30.46 -0.75 -20.15
N GLU A 307 -31.28 -1.30 -21.06
CA GLU A 307 -32.73 -1.04 -21.18
C GLU A 307 -33.48 -1.19 -19.84
N TRP A 308 -33.11 -2.16 -19.01
CA TRP A 308 -33.78 -2.44 -17.72
C TRP A 308 -33.68 -1.33 -16.67
N VAL A 309 -32.78 -0.36 -16.85
CA VAL A 309 -32.58 0.79 -15.95
C VAL A 309 -33.57 1.92 -16.26
N TYR A 310 -34.10 1.95 -17.46
CA TYR A 310 -34.98 3.01 -17.98
C TYR A 310 -36.43 2.54 -18.01
N GLU A 311 -37.36 3.48 -18.19
CA GLU A 311 -38.76 3.15 -18.47
C GLU A 311 -38.90 2.31 -19.74
N GLU A 312 -39.96 1.49 -19.80
CA GLU A 312 -40.14 0.56 -20.91
C GLU A 312 -40.27 1.31 -22.26
N PRO A 313 -39.52 0.91 -23.30
CA PRO A 313 -39.53 1.64 -24.56
C PRO A 313 -40.88 1.53 -25.25
N THR A 314 -41.36 2.64 -25.79
CA THR A 314 -42.58 2.67 -26.60
C THR A 314 -42.33 1.94 -27.92
N LYS A 315 -43.17 0.94 -28.23
CA LYS A 315 -43.06 0.15 -29.46
C LYS A 315 -43.91 0.79 -30.56
N ILE A 316 -43.26 1.30 -31.61
CA ILE A 316 -43.92 1.95 -32.74
C ILE A 316 -43.78 1.07 -33.98
N LYS A 317 -44.86 0.93 -34.77
CA LYS A 317 -44.78 0.28 -36.09
C LYS A 317 -44.48 1.34 -37.14
N ALA A 318 -43.37 1.18 -37.86
CA ALA A 318 -42.95 2.08 -38.92
C ALA A 318 -42.67 1.31 -40.23
N LEU A 319 -42.98 1.92 -41.37
CA LEU A 319 -42.56 1.43 -42.68
C LEU A 319 -41.10 1.81 -42.88
N VAL A 320 -40.22 0.82 -42.97
CA VAL A 320 -38.77 1.03 -43.15
C VAL A 320 -38.40 0.59 -44.56
N GLU A 321 -37.75 1.48 -45.32
CA GLU A 321 -37.17 1.15 -46.63
C GLU A 321 -35.86 0.37 -46.42
N ILE A 322 -35.81 -0.87 -46.90
CA ILE A 322 -34.65 -1.77 -46.72
C ILE A 322 -33.74 -1.75 -47.95
N SER A 323 -34.34 -1.58 -49.12
CA SER A 323 -33.69 -1.41 -50.41
C SER A 323 -34.57 -0.54 -51.30
N LYS A 324 -34.00 0.05 -52.36
CA LYS A 324 -34.77 0.86 -53.32
C LYS A 324 -36.07 0.15 -53.71
N ASN A 325 -37.21 0.75 -53.38
CA ASN A 325 -38.58 0.27 -53.65
C ASN A 325 -39.05 -0.96 -52.83
N THR A 326 -38.39 -1.32 -51.73
CA THR A 326 -38.86 -2.38 -50.81
C THR A 326 -39.06 -1.81 -49.42
N THR A 327 -40.32 -1.66 -49.01
CA THR A 327 -40.70 -1.23 -47.66
C THR A 327 -41.21 -2.43 -46.86
N GLU A 328 -40.73 -2.56 -45.62
CA GLU A 328 -41.22 -3.56 -44.68
C GLU A 328 -41.70 -2.87 -43.41
N THR A 329 -42.82 -3.32 -42.85
CA THR A 329 -43.29 -2.81 -41.56
C THR A 329 -42.44 -3.41 -40.45
N LYS A 330 -41.60 -2.60 -39.81
CA LYS A 330 -40.80 -3.01 -38.65
C LYS A 330 -41.30 -2.36 -37.38
N THR A 331 -41.29 -3.13 -36.30
CA THR A 331 -41.54 -2.60 -34.96
C THR A 331 -40.23 -2.01 -34.44
N LEU A 332 -40.20 -0.70 -34.26
CA LEU A 332 -39.09 0.05 -33.70
C LEU A 332 -39.34 0.30 -32.22
N LYS A 333 -38.29 0.16 -31.41
CA LYS A 333 -38.31 0.57 -29.99
C LYS A 333 -37.86 2.04 -29.92
N LEU A 334 -38.76 2.91 -29.47
CA LEU A 334 -38.42 4.28 -29.10
C LEU A 334 -38.03 4.26 -27.61
N TYR A 335 -36.75 4.46 -27.33
CA TYR A 335 -36.26 4.43 -25.96
C TYR A 335 -36.57 5.74 -25.25
N ASP A 336 -37.13 5.62 -24.05
CA ASP A 336 -37.18 6.71 -23.10
C ASP A 336 -35.80 6.86 -22.42
N SER A 337 -35.44 8.09 -22.07
CA SER A 337 -34.25 8.39 -21.28
C SER A 337 -34.55 8.59 -19.80
N GLU A 338 -35.82 8.50 -19.39
CA GLU A 338 -36.23 8.51 -17.99
C GLU A 338 -35.87 7.19 -17.30
N PHE A 339 -35.28 7.31 -16.10
CA PHE A 339 -34.95 6.15 -15.27
C PHE A 339 -36.20 5.64 -14.56
N ASN A 340 -36.33 4.31 -14.50
CA ASN A 340 -37.37 3.70 -13.67
C ASN A 340 -36.93 3.66 -12.19
N TRP A 341 -37.87 3.43 -11.27
CA TRP A 341 -37.60 3.43 -9.82
C TRP A 341 -36.44 2.49 -9.41
N ARG A 342 -36.30 1.35 -10.08
CA ARG A 342 -35.27 0.36 -9.78
C ARG A 342 -33.91 0.85 -10.28
N GLY A 343 -33.87 1.45 -11.47
CA GLY A 343 -32.69 2.09 -12.04
C GLY A 343 -32.17 3.22 -11.16
N GLU A 344 -33.08 4.08 -10.69
CA GLU A 344 -32.80 5.17 -9.75
C GLU A 344 -32.13 4.67 -8.47
N LEU A 345 -32.71 3.64 -7.82
CA LEU A 345 -32.14 3.04 -6.61
C LEU A 345 -30.81 2.33 -6.88
N PHE A 346 -30.71 1.61 -7.99
CA PHE A 346 -29.48 0.95 -8.43
C PHE A 346 -28.32 1.95 -8.55
N LEU A 347 -28.52 3.05 -9.28
CA LEU A 347 -27.49 4.05 -9.51
C LEU A 347 -27.19 4.87 -8.25
N THR A 348 -28.21 5.24 -7.49
CA THR A 348 -28.04 6.01 -6.26
C THR A 348 -27.22 5.22 -5.23
N MET A 349 -27.49 3.93 -5.02
CA MET A 349 -26.71 3.11 -4.09
C MET A 349 -25.26 2.93 -4.55
N GLY A 350 -25.02 2.81 -5.85
CA GLY A 350 -23.68 2.78 -6.44
C GLY A 350 -22.91 4.09 -6.21
N ALA A 351 -23.58 5.23 -6.40
CA ALA A 351 -23.01 6.56 -6.16
C ALA A 351 -22.67 6.79 -4.67
N ILE A 352 -23.62 6.52 -3.76
CA ILE A 352 -23.41 6.64 -2.31
C ILE A 352 -22.25 5.76 -1.86
N SER A 353 -22.22 4.51 -2.29
CA SER A 353 -21.11 3.59 -1.98
C SER A 353 -19.78 4.16 -2.44
N THR A 354 -19.69 4.59 -3.70
CA THR A 354 -18.46 5.16 -4.28
C THR A 354 -18.00 6.41 -3.50
N CYS A 355 -18.90 7.33 -3.16
CA CYS A 355 -18.57 8.50 -2.35
C CYS A 355 -17.99 8.13 -0.98
N LEU A 356 -18.61 7.17 -0.28
CA LEU A 356 -18.10 6.69 1.01
C LEU A 356 -16.73 6.02 0.86
N LEU A 357 -16.53 5.21 -0.19
CA LEU A 357 -15.25 4.57 -0.47
C LEU A 357 -14.14 5.61 -0.73
N VAL A 358 -14.44 6.71 -1.42
CA VAL A 358 -13.51 7.84 -1.59
C VAL A 358 -13.12 8.46 -0.25
N VAL A 359 -14.07 8.65 0.67
CA VAL A 359 -13.78 9.13 2.04
C VAL A 359 -12.87 8.18 2.81
N LEU A 360 -13.08 6.86 2.68
CA LEU A 360 -12.18 5.84 3.25
C LEU A 360 -10.77 5.91 2.64
N GLY A 361 -10.68 6.18 1.33
CA GLY A 361 -9.43 6.36 0.60
C GLY A 361 -8.65 7.59 1.05
N ILE A 362 -9.31 8.74 1.12
CA ILE A 362 -8.70 10.01 1.54
C ILE A 362 -8.18 9.92 2.97
N SER A 363 -8.97 9.33 3.88
CA SER A 363 -8.55 9.10 5.27
C SER A 363 -7.41 8.07 5.44
N SER A 364 -7.01 7.38 4.36
CA SER A 364 -5.85 6.48 4.33
C SER A 364 -4.54 7.16 3.91
N LEU A 365 -4.61 8.42 3.45
CA LEU A 365 -3.44 9.25 3.17
C LEU A 365 -2.72 9.55 4.48
N PRO A 366 -1.39 9.33 4.60
CA PRO A 366 -0.66 9.55 5.85
C PRO A 366 -0.84 10.96 6.43
N SER A 367 -0.89 11.99 5.59
CA SER A 367 -1.13 13.38 6.01
C SER A 367 -2.49 13.60 6.64
N VAL A 368 -3.54 12.93 6.14
CA VAL A 368 -4.89 13.01 6.70
C VAL A 368 -5.02 12.11 7.92
N THR A 369 -4.52 10.88 7.87
CA THR A 369 -4.55 9.97 9.03
C THR A 369 -3.85 10.58 10.24
N ALA A 370 -2.75 11.32 10.04
CA ALA A 370 -1.98 11.94 11.11
C ALA A 370 -2.73 13.07 11.83
N THR A 371 -3.75 13.69 11.23
CA THR A 371 -4.54 14.76 11.87
C THR A 371 -5.79 14.24 12.57
N LEU A 372 -6.17 12.97 12.36
CA LEU A 372 -7.36 12.38 12.94
C LEU A 372 -7.07 11.77 14.32
N SER A 373 -7.95 12.03 15.28
CA SER A 373 -7.98 11.26 16.52
C SER A 373 -8.36 9.81 16.23
N TRP A 374 -8.00 8.91 17.15
CA TRP A 374 -8.35 7.49 17.01
C TRP A 374 -9.88 7.26 16.92
N ARG A 375 -10.69 8.11 17.57
CA ARG A 375 -12.17 8.01 17.52
C ARG A 375 -12.69 8.38 16.13
N GLU A 376 -12.21 9.47 15.54
CA GLU A 376 -12.60 9.90 14.18
C GLU A 376 -12.14 8.89 13.13
N PHE A 377 -10.89 8.44 13.22
CA PHE A 377 -10.35 7.40 12.34
C PHE A 377 -11.19 6.12 12.40
N THR A 378 -11.54 5.67 13.60
CA THR A 378 -12.35 4.46 13.79
C THR A 378 -13.78 4.66 13.29
N PHE A 379 -14.38 5.84 13.46
CA PHE A 379 -15.70 6.14 12.92
C PHE A 379 -15.70 6.03 11.39
N ILE A 380 -14.73 6.66 10.73
CA ILE A 380 -14.61 6.62 9.27
C ILE A 380 -14.32 5.17 8.79
N GLN A 381 -13.22 4.58 9.24
CA GLN A 381 -12.73 3.30 8.73
C GLN A 381 -13.58 2.09 9.16
N SER A 382 -14.36 2.21 10.24
CA SER A 382 -15.25 1.15 10.68
C SER A 382 -16.71 1.44 10.35
N LYS A 383 -17.30 2.53 10.86
CA LYS A 383 -18.75 2.77 10.74
C LYS A 383 -19.15 3.11 9.31
N LEU A 384 -18.54 4.15 8.72
CA LEU A 384 -18.80 4.50 7.32
C LEU A 384 -18.38 3.38 6.37
N GLY A 385 -17.33 2.62 6.74
CA GLY A 385 -16.94 1.40 6.05
C GLY A 385 -18.06 0.35 5.91
N TRP A 386 -18.76 0.05 7.00
CA TRP A 386 -19.90 -0.87 6.96
C TRP A 386 -21.08 -0.29 6.17
N VAL A 387 -21.33 1.02 6.26
CA VAL A 387 -22.38 1.68 5.45
C VAL A 387 -22.05 1.57 3.97
N ALA A 388 -20.79 1.77 3.57
CA ALA A 388 -20.34 1.60 2.20
C ALA A 388 -20.54 0.15 1.71
N LEU A 389 -20.20 -0.86 2.54
CA LEU A 389 -20.43 -2.26 2.20
C LEU A 389 -21.92 -2.58 1.99
N VAL A 390 -22.80 -2.09 2.86
CA VAL A 390 -24.25 -2.30 2.74
C VAL A 390 -24.81 -1.59 1.50
N ALA A 391 -24.39 -0.35 1.23
CA ALA A 391 -24.77 0.36 0.01
C ALA A 391 -24.29 -0.35 -1.26
N ALA A 392 -23.05 -0.89 -1.25
CA ALA A 392 -22.52 -1.69 -2.36
C ALA A 392 -23.32 -2.98 -2.59
N CYS A 393 -23.75 -3.65 -1.50
CA CYS A 393 -24.64 -4.81 -1.61
C CYS A 393 -26.01 -4.42 -2.16
N ALA A 394 -26.61 -3.32 -1.68
CA ALA A 394 -27.89 -2.84 -2.17
C ALA A 394 -27.84 -2.50 -3.66
N HIS A 395 -26.76 -1.87 -4.13
CA HIS A 395 -26.49 -1.65 -5.55
C HIS A 395 -26.57 -2.96 -6.35
N ASP A 396 -25.87 -4.02 -5.94
CA ASP A 396 -25.90 -5.31 -6.65
C ASP A 396 -27.26 -6.04 -6.53
N ILE A 397 -27.97 -5.88 -5.41
CA ILE A 397 -29.32 -6.42 -5.21
C ILE A 397 -30.30 -5.76 -6.19
N PHE A 398 -30.27 -4.43 -6.35
CA PHE A 398 -31.13 -3.74 -7.32
C PHE A 398 -30.75 -4.10 -8.77
N LEU A 399 -29.48 -4.39 -9.07
CA LEU A 399 -29.05 -4.93 -10.36
C LEU A 399 -29.74 -6.26 -10.69
N ALA A 400 -29.92 -7.13 -9.70
CA ALA A 400 -30.44 -8.48 -9.89
C ALA A 400 -31.88 -8.71 -9.38
N TRP A 401 -32.60 -7.64 -9.05
CA TRP A 401 -33.89 -7.66 -8.35
C TRP A 401 -34.85 -8.79 -8.76
N ASN A 402 -35.09 -8.95 -10.06
CA ASN A 402 -36.08 -9.89 -10.59
C ASN A 402 -35.58 -11.34 -10.73
N TYR A 403 -34.27 -11.59 -10.63
CA TYR A 403 -33.70 -12.89 -11.00
C TYR A 403 -32.66 -13.44 -10.03
N MET A 404 -32.28 -12.66 -9.00
CA MET A 404 -31.22 -13.03 -8.05
C MET A 404 -31.46 -14.37 -7.34
N PHE A 405 -32.70 -14.78 -7.09
CA PHE A 405 -33.02 -16.06 -6.44
C PHE A 405 -33.83 -17.01 -7.33
N LEU A 406 -34.21 -16.57 -8.53
CA LEU A 406 -35.05 -17.34 -9.44
C LEU A 406 -34.25 -18.02 -10.54
N TYR A 407 -33.03 -17.56 -10.79
CA TYR A 407 -32.22 -18.02 -11.90
C TYR A 407 -30.86 -18.53 -11.42
N TRP A 408 -30.52 -19.73 -11.86
CA TRP A 408 -29.18 -20.29 -11.76
C TRP A 408 -28.63 -20.41 -13.17
N GLY A 409 -27.35 -20.08 -13.34
CA GLY A 409 -26.71 -19.91 -14.64
C GLY A 409 -26.51 -21.23 -15.38
N CYS A 410 -25.27 -21.52 -15.74
CA CYS A 410 -24.97 -22.67 -16.58
C CYS A 410 -25.57 -23.98 -16.03
N PHE A 411 -26.30 -24.71 -16.89
CA PHE A 411 -27.01 -25.95 -16.58
C PHE A 411 -27.93 -25.88 -15.35
N ASN A 412 -28.40 -24.68 -14.96
CA ASN A 412 -29.18 -24.46 -13.74
C ASN A 412 -28.46 -24.92 -12.46
N THR A 413 -27.12 -24.92 -12.45
CA THR A 413 -26.29 -25.40 -11.33
C THR A 413 -25.35 -24.32 -10.77
N LEU A 414 -24.76 -23.50 -11.64
CA LEU A 414 -23.81 -22.46 -11.21
C LEU A 414 -24.53 -21.19 -10.77
N PRO A 415 -24.14 -20.55 -9.66
CA PRO A 415 -24.69 -19.27 -9.29
C PRO A 415 -24.29 -18.18 -10.30
N ILE A 416 -25.18 -17.22 -10.50
CA ILE A 416 -24.93 -16.08 -11.40
C ILE A 416 -24.09 -14.99 -10.72
N GLY A 417 -23.51 -14.12 -11.55
CA GLY A 417 -22.68 -12.97 -11.15
C GLY A 417 -23.08 -12.31 -9.84
N PRO A 418 -24.28 -11.71 -9.79
CA PRO A 418 -24.76 -11.01 -8.59
C PRO A 418 -24.90 -11.89 -7.34
N GLN A 419 -25.27 -13.17 -7.50
CA GLN A 419 -25.38 -14.08 -6.35
C GLN A 419 -24.01 -14.28 -5.68
N TYR A 420 -23.01 -14.71 -6.45
CA TYR A 420 -21.70 -14.99 -5.87
C TYR A 420 -20.92 -13.72 -5.52
N ALA A 421 -21.29 -12.56 -6.09
CA ALA A 421 -20.77 -11.27 -5.65
C ALA A 421 -21.10 -10.98 -4.18
N LEU A 422 -22.31 -11.32 -3.76
CA LEU A 422 -22.82 -11.04 -2.42
C LEU A 422 -22.35 -12.04 -1.35
N TYR A 423 -21.86 -13.24 -1.70
CA TYR A 423 -21.55 -14.27 -0.70
C TYR A 423 -20.57 -13.82 0.40
N PRO A 424 -19.40 -13.22 0.09
CA PRO A 424 -18.49 -12.77 1.15
C PRO A 424 -19.07 -11.63 2.00
N ALA A 425 -19.82 -10.72 1.37
CA ALA A 425 -20.46 -9.60 2.05
C ALA A 425 -21.55 -10.09 3.01
N PHE A 426 -22.36 -11.05 2.55
CA PHE A 426 -23.41 -11.69 3.34
C PHE A 426 -22.83 -12.44 4.54
N ILE A 427 -21.75 -13.21 4.35
CA ILE A 427 -21.01 -13.85 5.45
C ILE A 427 -20.54 -12.79 6.46
N ALA A 428 -19.96 -11.69 5.98
CA ALA A 428 -19.49 -10.61 6.86
C ALA A 428 -20.64 -9.98 7.66
N ILE A 429 -21.79 -9.73 7.02
CA ILE A 429 -22.97 -9.15 7.66
C ILE A 429 -23.56 -10.12 8.71
N ILE A 430 -23.74 -11.40 8.37
CA ILE A 430 -24.22 -12.42 9.31
C ILE A 430 -23.30 -12.53 10.52
N MET A 431 -21.98 -12.59 10.29
CA MET A 431 -20.99 -12.61 11.38
C MET A 431 -21.01 -11.33 12.21
N LYS A 432 -21.47 -10.20 11.64
CA LYS A 432 -21.51 -8.92 12.35
C LYS A 432 -22.71 -8.80 13.27
N ILE A 433 -23.88 -9.33 12.88
CA ILE A 433 -25.15 -9.16 13.61
C ILE A 433 -25.06 -9.62 15.08
N PRO A 434 -24.57 -10.83 15.43
CA PRO A 434 -24.45 -11.25 16.83
C PRO A 434 -23.53 -10.35 17.65
N LEU A 435 -22.48 -9.80 17.02
CA LEU A 435 -21.52 -8.90 17.67
C LEU A 435 -22.09 -7.49 17.90
N LEU A 436 -23.28 -7.17 17.37
CA LEU A 436 -24.00 -5.92 17.62
C LEU A 436 -25.01 -6.06 18.76
N LEU A 437 -25.35 -7.29 19.17
CA LEU A 437 -26.29 -7.52 20.27
C LEU A 437 -25.67 -7.03 21.59
N PRO A 438 -26.40 -6.23 22.40
CA PRO A 438 -25.88 -5.67 23.64
C PRO A 438 -25.15 -6.66 24.57
N PRO A 439 -25.64 -7.88 24.85
CA PRO A 439 -24.93 -8.80 25.74
C PRO A 439 -23.55 -9.21 25.20
N VAL A 440 -23.45 -9.42 23.88
CA VAL A 440 -22.20 -9.85 23.23
C VAL A 440 -21.23 -8.69 23.09
N ASP A 441 -21.70 -7.52 22.63
CA ASP A 441 -20.87 -6.33 22.51
C ASP A 441 -20.35 -5.89 23.89
N ASN A 442 -21.21 -5.80 24.91
CA ASN A 442 -20.79 -5.42 26.26
C ASN A 442 -19.70 -6.35 26.81
N TYR A 443 -19.84 -7.66 26.60
CA TYR A 443 -18.83 -8.63 27.02
C TYR A 443 -17.52 -8.49 26.22
N LEU A 444 -17.60 -8.28 24.91
CA LEU A 444 -16.42 -8.00 24.07
C LEU A 444 -15.72 -6.70 24.49
N GLN A 445 -16.46 -5.65 24.82
CA GLN A 445 -15.90 -4.39 25.32
C GLN A 445 -15.21 -4.59 26.68
N LYS A 446 -15.77 -5.41 27.58
CA LYS A 446 -15.09 -5.79 28.84
C LYS A 446 -13.74 -6.44 28.56
N ILE A 447 -13.69 -7.43 27.66
CA ILE A 447 -12.43 -8.09 27.26
C ILE A 447 -11.42 -7.06 26.72
N ARG A 448 -11.87 -6.14 25.85
CA ARG A 448 -11.02 -5.09 25.28
C ARG A 448 -10.53 -4.08 26.33
N LYS A 449 -11.30 -3.84 27.38
CA LYS A 449 -10.88 -3.04 28.55
C LYS A 449 -9.89 -3.77 29.47
N GLY A 450 -9.71 -5.08 29.30
CA GLY A 450 -8.73 -5.89 30.05
C GLY A 450 -9.32 -6.98 30.93
N TYR A 451 -10.62 -7.27 30.81
CA TYR A 451 -11.20 -8.45 31.45
C TYR A 451 -10.57 -9.74 30.91
N GLU A 452 -10.32 -10.69 31.80
CA GLU A 452 -9.84 -12.03 31.51
C GLU A 452 -10.71 -13.07 32.22
N ARG A 453 -11.33 -13.97 31.45
CA ARG A 453 -12.13 -15.07 31.99
C ARG A 453 -11.24 -15.97 32.85
N ASN A 454 -11.69 -16.27 34.07
CA ASN A 454 -10.96 -17.10 35.05
C ASN A 454 -9.67 -16.44 35.58
N SER A 455 -9.57 -15.11 35.60
CA SER A 455 -8.46 -14.45 36.28
C SER A 455 -8.51 -14.72 37.80
N LYS A 456 -7.35 -14.85 38.46
CA LYS A 456 -7.24 -15.09 39.92
C LYS A 456 -7.99 -14.04 40.78
N TYR A 457 -8.34 -12.91 40.20
CA TYR A 457 -9.12 -11.85 40.86
C TYR A 457 -10.60 -12.20 41.03
N GLU A 458 -11.16 -13.08 40.18
CA GLU A 458 -12.54 -13.59 40.33
C GLU A 458 -12.62 -14.75 41.33
N SER A 459 -11.61 -15.62 41.40
CA SER A 459 -11.57 -16.71 42.40
C SER A 459 -11.51 -16.19 43.83
N GLY A 460 -10.82 -15.06 44.07
CA GLY A 460 -10.76 -14.43 45.39
C GLY A 460 -12.05 -13.71 45.84
N LYS A 461 -12.99 -13.42 44.93
CA LYS A 461 -14.32 -12.90 45.30
C LYS A 461 -15.33 -14.02 45.60
N ALA A 462 -15.11 -15.22 45.08
CA ALA A 462 -15.95 -16.38 45.35
C ALA A 462 -15.59 -17.08 46.68
N GLU A 463 -14.35 -16.96 47.17
CA GLU A 463 -13.92 -17.51 48.48
C GLU A 463 -14.26 -16.60 49.68
N VAL A 464 -14.76 -15.39 49.45
CA VAL A 464 -15.10 -14.40 50.51
C VAL A 464 -16.61 -14.09 50.53
N ALA A 465 -17.42 -14.85 49.79
CA ALA A 465 -18.88 -14.71 49.73
C ALA A 465 -19.59 -15.85 50.45
#